data_AF-A0A2M6VDZ6-F1
#
_entry.id   AF-A0A2M6VDZ6-F1
#
_cell.length_a   1.000
_cell.length_b   1.000
_cell.length_c   1.000
_cell.angle_alpha   90.00
_cell.angle_beta   90.00
_cell.angle_gamma   90.00
#
_symmetry.space_group_name_H-M   'P 1'
#
loop_
_entity.id
_entity.type
_entity.pdbx_description
1 polymer ?
#
loop_
_entity_poly.entity_id
_entity_poly.type
_entity_poly.pdbx_seq_one_letter_code
_entity_poly.pdbx_strand_id
1 'polypeptide(L)'
;MGNHTDGLDLKYRPTTYFWAQERGIALLSDIKGAERRRIYAKALEDGKEDLLPQEVTEEVLSEEDRQVLGRVHPAFMGGEYLPTRERQEVEIARITIASTTQDVTCVYARQVGQRIHYRVVDEYGGDTLSGTGLRTSTKPLKLDELVEFFLKSWDLINCLDCNFEGDGYPRDRVHWFIVDASSSFYSEFGALIRAKVDEWLDTKEENEDE
;
A
#
# COMPACT_ATOMS: atom_id res chain seq x y z
N MET A 1 1.04 11.52 24.97
CA MET A 1 1.15 11.56 23.49
C MET A 1 2.54 11.92 23.03
N GLY A 2 3.23 10.96 22.43
CA GLY A 2 4.51 11.20 21.75
C GLY A 2 4.29 11.94 20.43
N ASN A 3 5.24 12.78 20.01
CA ASN A 3 5.20 13.33 18.66
C ASN A 3 5.77 12.30 17.67
N HIS A 4 4.91 11.41 17.19
CA HIS A 4 5.31 10.28 16.32
C HIS A 4 5.74 10.70 14.91
N THR A 5 5.54 11.98 14.53
CA THR A 5 5.91 12.51 13.21
C THR A 5 7.23 13.28 13.19
N ASP A 6 7.94 13.32 14.32
CA ASP A 6 9.22 14.03 14.42
C ASP A 6 10.25 13.49 13.42
N GLY A 7 10.82 14.40 12.64
CA GLY A 7 11.83 14.09 11.63
C GLY A 7 11.30 13.76 10.22
N LEU A 8 9.98 13.65 10.03
CA LEU A 8 9.38 13.40 8.71
C LEU A 8 9.20 14.71 7.92
N ASP A 9 9.58 14.72 6.64
CA ASP A 9 9.25 15.81 5.71
C ASP A 9 7.83 15.62 5.15
N LEU A 10 6.84 15.97 5.96
CA LEU A 10 5.42 15.95 5.58
C LEU A 10 5.12 16.76 4.32
N LYS A 11 5.96 17.75 4.00
CA LYS A 11 5.80 18.64 2.83
C LYS A 11 6.59 18.18 1.62
N TYR A 12 7.32 17.07 1.72
CA TYR A 12 8.01 16.47 0.59
C TYR A 12 7.00 16.21 -0.54
N ARG A 13 7.40 16.56 -1.76
CA ARG A 13 6.58 16.43 -2.96
C ARG A 13 7.46 15.96 -4.11
N PRO A 14 7.21 14.79 -4.72
CA PRO A 14 7.96 14.36 -5.88
C PRO A 14 7.71 15.29 -7.06
N THR A 15 8.69 15.42 -7.96
CA THR A 15 8.55 16.27 -9.15
C THR A 15 7.52 15.72 -10.13
N THR A 16 7.48 14.40 -10.29
CA THR A 16 6.53 13.67 -11.15
C THR A 16 6.39 12.22 -10.68
N TYR A 17 5.25 11.59 -10.94
CA TYR A 17 5.07 10.14 -10.76
C TYR A 17 5.44 9.34 -12.02
N PHE A 18 5.56 10.01 -13.16
CA PHE A 18 5.49 9.33 -14.46
C PHE A 18 6.88 9.03 -15.07
N TRP A 19 7.97 9.37 -14.37
CA TRP A 19 9.33 9.27 -14.91
C TRP A 19 9.71 7.84 -15.34
N ALA A 20 9.27 6.83 -14.59
CA ALA A 20 9.61 5.44 -14.87
C ALA A 20 8.87 4.97 -16.12
N GLN A 21 7.57 5.22 -16.18
CA GLN A 21 6.72 4.92 -17.32
C GLN A 21 7.18 5.65 -18.59
N GLU A 22 7.52 6.94 -18.50
CA GLU A 22 8.05 7.74 -19.62
C GLU A 22 9.35 7.17 -20.18
N ARG A 23 10.14 6.46 -19.36
CA ARG A 23 11.41 5.84 -19.73
C ARG A 23 11.30 4.35 -20.03
N GLY A 24 10.11 3.76 -19.93
CA GLY A 24 9.90 2.32 -20.07
C GLY A 24 10.63 1.48 -19.01
N ILE A 25 10.83 2.04 -17.81
CA ILE A 25 11.47 1.37 -16.67
C ILE A 25 10.39 0.68 -15.86
N ALA A 26 10.50 -0.63 -15.71
CA ALA A 26 9.66 -1.41 -14.80
C ALA A 26 10.00 -1.08 -13.34
N LEU A 27 8.97 -0.88 -12.54
CA LEU A 27 9.08 -0.70 -11.10
C LEU A 27 8.63 -1.97 -10.38
N LEU A 28 9.14 -2.16 -9.16
CA LEU A 28 8.64 -3.20 -8.27
C LEU A 28 7.12 -3.10 -8.05
N SER A 29 6.60 -1.88 -8.10
CA SER A 29 5.17 -1.56 -8.00
C SER A 29 4.33 -2.06 -9.18
N ASP A 30 4.95 -2.58 -10.24
CA ASP A 30 4.26 -3.15 -11.40
C ASP A 30 3.77 -4.59 -11.15
N ILE A 31 4.39 -5.30 -10.22
CA ILE A 31 3.96 -6.63 -9.77
C ILE A 31 2.78 -6.48 -8.82
N LYS A 32 1.60 -7.00 -9.18
CA LYS A 32 0.39 -6.89 -8.34
C LYS A 32 0.52 -7.61 -7.00
N GLY A 33 0.94 -8.88 -7.02
CA GLY A 33 0.97 -9.75 -5.84
C GLY A 33 1.94 -9.29 -4.76
N ALA A 34 1.48 -9.22 -3.51
CA ALA A 34 2.30 -8.82 -2.37
C ALA A 34 3.47 -9.79 -2.14
N GLU A 35 3.20 -11.09 -2.02
CA GLU A 35 4.26 -12.08 -1.80
C GLU A 35 5.20 -12.21 -3.01
N ARG A 36 4.69 -12.16 -4.24
CA ARG A 36 5.53 -12.20 -5.44
C ARG A 36 6.47 -11.00 -5.51
N ARG A 37 5.95 -9.82 -5.20
CA ARG A 37 6.74 -8.59 -5.10
C ARG A 37 7.83 -8.73 -4.03
N ARG A 38 7.51 -9.29 -2.86
CA ARG A 38 8.48 -9.53 -1.78
C ARG A 38 9.59 -10.49 -2.21
N ILE A 39 9.25 -11.58 -2.89
CA ILE A 39 10.21 -12.55 -3.44
C ILE A 39 11.09 -11.88 -4.49
N TYR A 40 10.50 -11.09 -5.40
CA TYR A 40 11.23 -10.37 -6.44
C TYR A 40 12.21 -9.35 -5.86
N ALA A 41 11.76 -8.52 -4.91
CA ALA A 41 12.62 -7.57 -4.21
C ALA A 41 13.81 -8.26 -3.53
N LYS A 42 13.56 -9.39 -2.85
CA LYS A 42 14.62 -10.14 -2.20
C LYS A 42 15.64 -10.71 -3.20
N ALA A 43 15.18 -11.18 -4.35
CA ALA A 43 16.07 -11.67 -5.39
C ALA A 43 16.94 -10.56 -5.99
N LEU A 44 16.39 -9.36 -6.19
CA LEU A 44 17.16 -8.19 -6.63
C LEU A 44 18.26 -7.82 -5.63
N GLU A 45 17.97 -7.83 -4.33
CA GLU A 45 18.98 -7.59 -3.29
C GLU A 45 20.11 -8.63 -3.32
N ASP A 46 19.77 -9.88 -3.62
CA ASP A 46 20.71 -11.00 -3.64
C ASP A 46 21.42 -11.17 -5.00
N GLY A 47 21.06 -10.38 -6.04
CA GLY A 47 21.57 -10.51 -7.41
C GLY A 47 21.18 -11.83 -8.09
N LYS A 48 19.94 -12.29 -7.86
CA LYS A 48 19.39 -13.59 -8.30
C LYS A 48 18.10 -13.46 -9.10
N GLU A 49 17.80 -12.28 -9.63
CA GLU A 49 16.60 -12.00 -10.41
C GLU A 49 16.44 -12.94 -11.61
N ASP A 50 17.53 -13.35 -12.26
CA ASP A 50 17.55 -14.28 -13.40
C ASP A 50 17.10 -15.71 -13.04
N LEU A 51 17.03 -16.04 -11.75
CA LEU A 51 16.64 -17.37 -11.26
C LEU A 51 15.14 -17.44 -10.92
N LEU A 52 14.41 -16.32 -11.01
CA LEU A 52 13.01 -16.29 -10.65
C LEU A 52 12.14 -16.89 -11.77
N PRO A 53 11.14 -17.70 -11.40
CA PRO A 53 10.18 -18.20 -12.37
C PRO A 53 9.33 -17.04 -12.91
N GLN A 54 8.82 -17.19 -14.13
CA GLN A 54 8.09 -16.14 -14.85
C GLN A 54 6.86 -15.66 -14.07
N GLU A 55 6.18 -16.57 -13.38
CA GLU A 55 5.02 -16.31 -12.54
C GLU A 55 5.35 -15.30 -11.42
N VAL A 56 6.61 -15.20 -10.97
CA VAL A 56 7.04 -14.20 -9.97
C VAL A 56 7.31 -12.84 -10.61
N THR A 57 7.79 -12.80 -11.85
CA THR A 57 8.24 -11.56 -12.52
C THR A 57 7.16 -10.87 -13.35
N GLU A 58 6.09 -11.58 -13.71
CA GLU A 58 4.96 -11.01 -14.45
C GLU A 58 4.18 -9.96 -13.66
N GLU A 59 3.69 -8.92 -14.33
CA GLU A 59 2.88 -7.89 -13.68
C GLU A 59 1.55 -8.45 -13.13
N VAL A 60 0.88 -9.27 -13.93
CA VAL A 60 -0.47 -9.81 -13.66
C VAL A 60 -0.50 -11.30 -13.98
N LEU A 61 -0.89 -12.11 -13.00
CA LEU A 61 -1.06 -13.55 -13.19
C LEU A 61 -2.33 -13.88 -13.97
N SER A 62 -2.28 -15.01 -14.69
CA SER A 62 -3.48 -15.69 -15.16
C SER A 62 -4.34 -16.16 -13.97
N GLU A 63 -5.63 -16.40 -14.21
CA GLU A 63 -6.51 -16.95 -13.18
C GLU A 63 -6.06 -18.35 -12.72
N GLU A 64 -5.51 -19.15 -13.64
CA GLU A 64 -5.00 -20.49 -13.32
C GLU A 64 -3.78 -20.41 -12.40
N ASP A 65 -2.79 -19.58 -12.72
CA ASP A 65 -1.58 -19.43 -11.91
C ASP A 65 -1.89 -18.85 -10.52
N ARG A 66 -2.83 -17.90 -10.47
CA ARG A 66 -3.32 -17.34 -9.20
C ARG A 66 -3.94 -18.43 -8.31
N GLN A 67 -4.75 -19.32 -8.88
CA GLN A 67 -5.34 -20.43 -8.13
C GLN A 67 -4.29 -21.45 -7.69
N VAL A 68 -3.28 -21.73 -8.52
CA VAL A 68 -2.17 -22.63 -8.17
C VAL A 68 -1.39 -22.07 -6.98
N LEU A 69 -0.99 -20.80 -7.02
CA LEU A 69 -0.25 -20.18 -5.91
C LEU A 69 -1.11 -20.05 -4.63
N GLY A 70 -2.39 -19.75 -4.76
CA GLY A 70 -3.31 -19.70 -3.61
C GLY A 70 -3.46 -21.05 -2.89
N ARG A 71 -3.28 -22.18 -3.60
CA ARG A 71 -3.24 -23.53 -2.99
C ARG A 71 -1.94 -23.82 -2.26
N VAL A 72 -0.85 -23.14 -2.61
CA VAL A 72 0.42 -23.23 -1.89
C VAL A 72 0.29 -22.53 -0.54
N HIS A 73 -0.17 -21.28 -0.54
CA HIS A 73 -0.50 -20.55 0.67
C HIS A 73 -1.48 -19.39 0.39
N PRO A 74 -2.51 -19.15 1.23
CA PRO A 74 -3.49 -18.09 1.01
C PRO A 74 -2.89 -16.68 0.84
N ALA A 75 -1.77 -16.37 1.51
CA ALA A 75 -1.05 -15.10 1.36
C ALA A 75 -0.61 -14.77 -0.09
N PHE A 76 -0.46 -15.76 -0.98
CA PHE A 76 -0.16 -15.49 -2.39
C PHE A 76 -1.34 -14.88 -3.16
N MET A 77 -2.52 -14.81 -2.56
CA MET A 77 -3.70 -14.17 -3.14
C MET A 77 -3.64 -12.64 -3.00
N GLY A 78 -2.95 -12.14 -1.98
CA GLY A 78 -2.84 -10.72 -1.66
C GLY A 78 -2.26 -9.91 -2.81
N GLY A 79 -2.99 -8.89 -3.21
CA GLY A 79 -2.69 -7.97 -4.30
C GLY A 79 -3.12 -8.48 -5.67
N GLU A 80 -3.33 -9.78 -5.86
CA GLU A 80 -3.65 -10.36 -7.18
C GLU A 80 -5.05 -9.99 -7.67
N TYR A 81 -5.94 -9.64 -6.75
CA TYR A 81 -7.31 -9.21 -7.03
C TYR A 81 -7.46 -7.70 -7.19
N LEU A 82 -6.38 -6.92 -7.03
CA LEU A 82 -6.41 -5.49 -7.30
C LEU A 82 -6.85 -5.24 -8.75
N PRO A 83 -7.68 -4.20 -9.00
CA PRO A 83 -8.08 -3.86 -10.35
C PRO A 83 -6.85 -3.58 -11.21
N THR A 84 -6.89 -4.05 -12.45
CA THR A 84 -5.83 -3.75 -13.43
C THR A 84 -5.70 -2.24 -13.59
N ARG A 85 -4.46 -1.78 -13.69
CA ARG A 85 -4.14 -0.37 -13.88
C ARG A 85 -4.68 0.11 -15.22
N GLU A 86 -5.27 1.30 -15.23
CA GLU A 86 -5.66 1.96 -16.48
C GLU A 86 -4.41 2.32 -17.30
N ARG A 87 -4.61 2.61 -18.59
CA ARG A 87 -3.52 3.10 -19.44
C ARG A 87 -2.89 4.35 -18.81
N GLN A 88 -1.56 4.36 -18.70
CA GLN A 88 -0.76 5.43 -18.10
C GLN A 88 -0.96 5.63 -16.59
N GLU A 89 -1.56 4.66 -15.92
CA GLU A 89 -1.69 4.68 -14.47
C GLU A 89 -0.46 4.05 -13.80
N VAL A 90 -0.02 4.64 -12.70
CA VAL A 90 1.11 4.17 -11.89
C VAL A 90 0.67 3.99 -10.45
N GLU A 91 1.16 2.95 -9.78
CA GLU A 91 0.95 2.76 -8.34
C GLU A 91 1.90 3.68 -7.57
N ILE A 92 1.37 4.56 -6.73
CA ILE A 92 2.16 5.56 -6.00
C ILE A 92 2.27 5.26 -4.50
N ALA A 93 1.40 4.43 -3.94
CA ALA A 93 1.46 3.98 -2.55
C ALA A 93 0.68 2.68 -2.39
N ARG A 94 1.10 1.86 -1.43
CA ARG A 94 0.49 0.57 -1.10
C ARG A 94 0.52 0.34 0.41
N ILE A 95 -0.53 -0.28 0.93
CA ILE A 95 -0.55 -0.90 2.25
C ILE A 95 -0.99 -2.35 2.10
N THR A 96 -0.24 -3.26 2.71
CA THR A 96 -0.54 -4.70 2.79
C THR A 96 -0.68 -5.07 4.25
N ILE A 97 -1.78 -5.73 4.60
CA ILE A 97 -2.06 -6.17 5.97
C ILE A 97 -1.87 -7.68 6.13
N ALA A 98 -1.69 -8.16 7.36
CA ALA A 98 -1.48 -9.57 7.69
C ALA A 98 -2.82 -10.30 7.87
N SER A 99 -3.81 -10.01 7.03
CA SER A 99 -5.04 -10.80 6.97
C SER A 99 -4.78 -12.18 6.34
N THR A 100 -5.76 -13.09 6.37
CA THR A 100 -5.63 -14.45 5.83
C THR A 100 -5.08 -14.48 4.40
N THR A 101 -5.55 -13.56 3.56
CA THR A 101 -5.17 -13.43 2.16
C THR A 101 -4.08 -12.39 1.91
N GLN A 102 -3.61 -11.68 2.94
CA GLN A 102 -2.77 -10.49 2.84
C GLN A 102 -3.37 -9.37 2.00
N ASP A 103 -4.54 -8.88 2.41
CA ASP A 103 -5.27 -7.89 1.62
C ASP A 103 -4.44 -6.63 1.38
N VAL A 104 -4.58 -6.10 0.17
CA VAL A 104 -3.84 -4.94 -0.32
C VAL A 104 -4.79 -3.82 -0.68
N THR A 105 -4.43 -2.61 -0.24
CA THR A 105 -5.03 -1.36 -0.74
C THR A 105 -3.94 -0.50 -1.35
N CYS A 106 -4.22 0.14 -2.48
CA CYS A 106 -3.25 0.95 -3.22
C CYS A 106 -3.83 2.31 -3.62
N VAL A 107 -2.92 3.26 -3.87
CA VAL A 107 -3.24 4.51 -4.57
C VAL A 107 -2.60 4.49 -5.93
N TYR A 108 -3.42 4.72 -6.94
CA TYR A 108 -3.00 4.85 -8.32
C TYR A 108 -3.10 6.30 -8.79
N ALA A 109 -2.19 6.70 -9.69
CA ALA A 109 -2.16 8.03 -10.28
C ALA A 109 -2.02 7.98 -11.81
N ARG A 110 -2.72 8.87 -12.51
CA ARG A 110 -2.70 8.99 -13.97
C ARG A 110 -2.69 10.46 -14.40
N GLN A 111 -1.86 10.81 -15.38
CA GLN A 111 -1.88 12.14 -16.00
C GLN A 111 -3.06 12.26 -16.99
N VAL A 112 -3.86 13.32 -16.86
CA VAL A 112 -5.00 13.64 -17.74
C VAL A 112 -4.98 15.13 -18.06
N GLY A 113 -4.54 15.47 -19.27
CA GLY A 113 -4.29 16.85 -19.65
C GLY A 113 -3.29 17.50 -18.70
N GLN A 114 -3.71 18.54 -17.98
CA GLN A 114 -2.88 19.28 -17.02
C GLN A 114 -3.09 18.84 -15.55
N ARG A 115 -3.88 17.78 -15.31
CA ARG A 115 -4.17 17.28 -13.97
C ARG A 115 -3.67 15.86 -13.79
N ILE A 116 -3.39 15.52 -12.54
CA ILE A 116 -3.18 14.16 -12.07
C ILE A 116 -4.48 13.71 -11.45
N HIS A 117 -4.98 12.56 -11.90
CA HIS A 117 -6.12 11.86 -11.33
C HIS A 117 -5.60 10.76 -10.41
N TYR A 118 -6.20 10.66 -9.23
CA TYR A 118 -5.88 9.64 -8.25
C TYR A 118 -7.11 8.78 -7.98
N ARG A 119 -6.88 7.49 -7.79
CA ARG A 119 -7.89 6.59 -7.23
C ARG A 119 -7.28 5.67 -6.18
N VAL A 120 -7.99 5.49 -5.09
CA VAL A 120 -7.73 4.42 -4.12
C VAL A 120 -8.46 3.17 -4.58
N VAL A 121 -7.80 2.03 -4.46
CA VAL A 121 -8.32 0.73 -4.89
C VAL A 121 -8.01 -0.32 -3.83
N ASP A 122 -8.93 -1.24 -3.64
CA ASP A 122 -8.76 -2.45 -2.84
C ASP A 122 -8.96 -3.69 -3.73
N GLU A 123 -8.90 -4.87 -3.11
CA GLU A 123 -9.18 -6.16 -3.77
C GLU A 123 -10.68 -6.48 -3.90
N TYR A 124 -11.54 -5.67 -3.29
CA TYR A 124 -12.97 -5.91 -3.13
C TYR A 124 -13.83 -4.96 -3.97
N GLY A 125 -13.26 -4.42 -5.07
CA GLY A 125 -14.02 -3.58 -5.99
C GLY A 125 -14.45 -2.23 -5.42
N GLY A 126 -13.84 -1.79 -4.32
CA GLY A 126 -14.15 -0.58 -3.59
C GLY A 126 -15.08 -0.77 -2.40
N ASP A 127 -15.54 -1.99 -2.12
CA ASP A 127 -16.50 -2.26 -1.04
C ASP A 127 -15.95 -1.95 0.36
N THR A 128 -14.62 -1.94 0.52
CA THR A 128 -13.98 -1.56 1.80
C THR A 128 -13.60 -0.08 1.87
N LEU A 129 -13.85 0.68 0.79
CA LEU A 129 -13.48 2.09 0.70
C LEU A 129 -14.60 3.01 1.21
N SER A 130 -14.17 4.12 1.80
CA SER A 130 -15.01 5.23 2.21
C SER A 130 -15.07 6.33 1.16
N GLY A 131 -16.28 6.75 0.79
CA GLY A 131 -16.50 7.78 -0.21
C GLY A 131 -16.13 7.34 -1.62
N THR A 132 -15.69 8.28 -2.47
CA THR A 132 -15.40 7.97 -3.88
C THR A 132 -14.02 7.35 -4.08
N GLY A 133 -13.09 7.53 -3.14
CA GLY A 133 -11.68 7.18 -3.33
C GLY A 133 -11.01 7.96 -4.47
N LEU A 134 -11.60 9.08 -4.95
CA LEU A 134 -11.08 9.85 -6.10
C LEU A 134 -10.57 11.23 -5.68
N ARG A 135 -9.45 11.65 -6.26
CA ARG A 135 -8.91 13.02 -6.11
C ARG A 135 -8.30 13.49 -7.41
N THR A 136 -8.16 14.81 -7.58
CA THR A 136 -7.31 15.36 -8.64
C THR A 136 -6.46 16.52 -8.14
N SER A 137 -5.31 16.75 -8.78
CA SER A 137 -4.44 17.90 -8.51
C SER A 137 -3.68 18.33 -9.77
N THR A 138 -3.01 19.48 -9.76
CA THR A 138 -2.14 19.92 -10.86
C THR A 138 -0.65 19.59 -10.63
N LYS A 139 -0.31 19.10 -9.43
CA LYS A 139 1.04 18.68 -9.02
C LYS A 139 0.92 17.43 -8.15
N PRO A 140 1.93 16.54 -8.12
CA PRO A 140 1.97 15.39 -7.21
C PRO A 140 1.61 15.80 -5.78
N LEU A 141 0.88 14.99 -5.02
CA LEU A 141 0.53 15.30 -3.63
C LEU A 141 1.79 15.47 -2.76
N LYS A 142 1.71 16.25 -1.69
CA LYS A 142 2.69 16.12 -0.60
C LYS A 142 2.53 14.79 0.12
N LEU A 143 3.51 14.40 0.92
CA LEU A 143 3.45 13.21 1.76
C LEU A 143 2.21 13.22 2.68
N ASP A 144 1.97 14.32 3.38
CA ASP A 144 0.78 14.49 4.24
C ASP A 144 -0.53 14.39 3.44
N GLU A 145 -0.62 15.11 2.32
CA GLU A 145 -1.78 15.12 1.43
C GLU A 145 -2.08 13.73 0.87
N LEU A 146 -1.05 12.93 0.58
CA LEU A 146 -1.20 11.55 0.12
C LEU A 146 -1.75 10.65 1.23
N VAL A 147 -1.14 10.67 2.42
CA VAL A 147 -1.57 9.82 3.55
C VAL A 147 -2.98 10.20 3.99
N GLU A 148 -3.30 11.50 4.09
CA GLU A 148 -4.65 11.95 4.42
C GLU A 148 -5.67 11.45 3.39
N PHE A 149 -5.36 11.55 2.09
CA PHE A 149 -6.23 11.06 1.04
C PHE A 149 -6.42 9.54 1.10
N PHE A 150 -5.33 8.81 1.32
CA PHE A 150 -5.36 7.35 1.41
C PHE A 150 -6.20 6.91 2.61
N LEU A 151 -5.88 7.36 3.83
CA LEU A 151 -6.57 6.95 5.06
C LEU A 151 -8.01 7.44 5.16
N LYS A 152 -8.34 8.56 4.50
CA LYS A 152 -9.74 8.98 4.36
C LYS A 152 -10.54 8.07 3.41
N SER A 153 -9.88 7.50 2.40
CA SER A 153 -10.52 6.64 1.41
C SER A 153 -10.57 5.18 1.87
N TRP A 154 -9.62 4.74 2.70
CA TRP A 154 -9.61 3.44 3.33
C TRP A 154 -9.24 3.60 4.79
N ASP A 155 -10.20 3.34 5.68
CA ASP A 155 -10.04 3.57 7.11
C ASP A 155 -9.22 2.44 7.76
N LEU A 156 -7.90 2.54 7.62
CA LEU A 156 -6.95 1.62 8.25
C LEU A 156 -7.15 1.56 9.77
N ILE A 157 -7.48 2.67 10.42
CA ILE A 157 -7.62 2.71 11.88
C ILE A 157 -8.83 1.88 12.30
N ASN A 158 -9.97 2.04 11.63
CA ASN A 158 -11.14 1.19 11.87
C ASN A 158 -10.85 -0.29 11.54
N CYS A 159 -10.08 -0.57 10.48
CA CYS A 159 -9.64 -1.93 10.16
C CYS A 159 -8.83 -2.54 11.32
N LEU A 160 -7.87 -1.80 11.87
CA LEU A 160 -7.09 -2.25 13.03
C LEU A 160 -7.95 -2.38 14.29
N ASP A 161 -8.86 -1.43 14.54
CA ASP A 161 -9.77 -1.45 15.69
C ASP A 161 -10.61 -2.74 15.68
N CYS A 162 -11.26 -3.06 14.56
CA CYS A 162 -12.05 -4.28 14.42
C CYS A 162 -11.24 -5.58 14.60
N ASN A 163 -9.93 -5.56 14.32
CA ASN A 163 -9.07 -6.73 14.48
C ASN A 163 -8.49 -6.87 15.89
N PHE A 164 -8.41 -5.78 16.67
CA PHE A 164 -7.69 -5.76 17.96
C PHE A 164 -8.50 -5.25 19.16
N GLU A 165 -9.76 -4.84 18.98
CA GLU A 165 -10.63 -4.36 20.07
C GLU A 165 -10.82 -5.39 21.19
N GLY A 166 -10.86 -6.68 20.86
CA GLY A 166 -10.97 -7.77 21.84
C GLY A 166 -9.63 -8.19 22.47
N ASP A 167 -8.52 -7.68 21.96
CA ASP A 167 -7.16 -8.14 22.27
C ASP A 167 -6.35 -7.15 23.12
N GLY A 168 -6.94 -5.98 23.45
CA GLY A 168 -6.28 -4.92 24.24
C GLY A 168 -5.22 -4.14 23.46
N TYR A 169 -5.37 -4.02 22.14
CA TYR A 169 -4.50 -3.20 21.28
C TYR A 169 -2.96 -3.36 21.47
N PRO A 170 -2.44 -4.59 21.54
CA PRO A 170 -1.01 -4.84 21.76
C PRO A 170 -0.17 -4.25 20.62
N ARG A 171 0.53 -3.14 20.91
CA ARG A 171 1.25 -2.30 19.95
C ARG A 171 2.12 -3.08 18.96
N ASP A 172 2.93 -4.03 19.44
CA ASP A 172 3.77 -4.85 18.59
C ASP A 172 2.97 -5.71 17.58
N ARG A 173 1.82 -6.27 18.01
CA ARG A 173 0.96 -7.06 17.11
C ARG A 173 0.20 -6.19 16.11
N VAL A 174 -0.23 -4.99 16.52
CA VAL A 174 -0.88 -4.02 15.64
C VAL A 174 0.09 -3.56 14.54
N HIS A 175 1.33 -3.23 14.89
CA HIS A 175 2.36 -2.89 13.90
C HIS A 175 2.74 -4.08 13.02
N TRP A 176 2.83 -5.28 13.58
CA TRP A 176 3.09 -6.50 12.81
C TRP A 176 1.98 -6.80 11.80
N PHE A 177 0.74 -6.43 12.10
CA PHE A 177 -0.39 -6.60 11.18
C PHE A 177 -0.26 -5.74 9.91
N ILE A 178 0.59 -4.72 9.90
CA ILE A 178 0.94 -3.98 8.70
C ILE A 178 2.20 -4.61 8.11
N VAL A 179 2.01 -5.57 7.21
CA VAL A 179 3.09 -6.32 6.54
C VAL A 179 3.98 -5.38 5.73
N ASP A 180 3.37 -4.46 4.99
CA ASP A 180 4.07 -3.45 4.22
C ASP A 180 3.26 -2.16 4.11
N ALA A 181 3.96 -1.03 4.12
CA ALA A 181 3.43 0.28 3.79
C ALA A 181 4.52 1.02 3.01
N SER A 182 4.42 1.02 1.69
CA SER A 182 5.52 1.41 0.81
C SER A 182 5.10 2.34 -0.33
N SER A 183 6.08 3.07 -0.84
CA SER A 183 5.95 3.93 -2.02
C SER A 183 7.29 4.07 -2.73
N SER A 184 7.28 3.92 -4.06
CA SER A 184 8.43 4.23 -4.92
C SER A 184 8.73 5.74 -5.03
N PHE A 185 7.85 6.61 -4.52
CA PHE A 185 7.93 8.06 -4.67
C PHE A 185 8.10 8.79 -3.34
N TYR A 186 7.70 8.17 -2.23
CA TYR A 186 7.73 8.74 -0.88
C TYR A 186 8.46 7.78 0.06
N SER A 187 9.75 8.01 0.28
CA SER A 187 10.58 7.16 1.16
C SER A 187 10.06 7.09 2.61
N GLU A 188 9.36 8.13 3.05
CA GLU A 188 8.84 8.25 4.43
C GLU A 188 7.36 7.84 4.55
N PHE A 189 6.74 7.31 3.49
CA PHE A 189 5.33 6.90 3.51
C PHE A 189 5.03 5.89 4.63
N GLY A 190 5.79 4.80 4.71
CA GLY A 190 5.57 3.78 5.74
C GLY A 190 5.81 4.31 7.16
N ALA A 191 6.76 5.23 7.34
CA ALA A 191 7.01 5.86 8.63
C ALA A 191 5.81 6.72 9.07
N LEU A 192 5.22 7.50 8.15
CA LEU A 192 4.04 8.29 8.45
C LEU A 192 2.81 7.42 8.74
N ILE A 193 2.63 6.28 8.04
CA ILE A 193 1.57 5.32 8.37
C ILE A 193 1.74 4.79 9.80
N ARG A 194 2.94 4.34 10.18
CA ARG A 194 3.22 3.86 11.55
C ARG A 194 2.98 4.95 12.58
N ALA A 195 3.42 6.18 12.31
CA ALA A 195 3.17 7.32 13.19
C ALA A 195 1.67 7.58 13.43
N LYS A 196 0.84 7.46 12.38
CA LYS A 196 -0.62 7.60 12.51
C LYS A 196 -1.26 6.48 13.33
N VAL A 197 -0.73 5.26 13.23
CA VAL A 197 -1.16 4.13 14.05
C VAL A 197 -0.73 4.33 15.51
N ASP A 198 0.49 4.79 15.77
CA ASP A 198 0.95 5.09 17.12
C ASP A 198 0.16 6.23 17.78
N GLU A 199 -0.16 7.29 17.03
CA GLU A 199 -1.05 8.36 17.50
C GLU A 199 -2.42 7.81 17.94
N TRP A 200 -2.98 6.84 17.22
CA TRP A 200 -4.24 6.19 17.58
C TRP A 200 -4.08 5.25 18.79
N LEU A 201 -3.02 4.46 18.84
CA LEU A 201 -2.75 3.55 19.97
C LEU A 201 -2.57 4.30 21.29
N ASP A 202 -1.91 5.47 21.27
CA ASP A 202 -1.79 6.33 22.45
C ASP A 202 -3.19 6.68 23.03
N THR A 203 -4.22 6.82 22.20
CA THR A 203 -5.60 7.07 22.67
C THR A 203 -6.27 5.84 23.29
N LYS A 204 -5.78 4.64 23.02
CA LYS A 204 -6.32 3.39 23.57
C LYS A 204 -5.72 3.10 24.94
N GLU A 205 -4.42 3.33 25.10
CA GLU A 205 -3.71 3.20 26.39
C GLU A 205 -4.27 4.18 27.45
N GLU A 206 -4.60 5.41 27.05
CA GLU A 206 -5.21 6.41 27.97
C GLU A 206 -6.58 5.97 28.53
N ASN A 207 -7.32 5.12 27.82
CA ASN A 207 -8.63 4.64 28.27
C ASN A 207 -8.56 3.38 29.16
N GLU A 208 -7.40 2.71 29.25
CA GLU A 208 -7.21 1.55 30.14
C GLU A 208 -6.84 1.97 31.58
N ASP A 209 -6.36 3.20 31.75
CA ASP A 209 -5.96 3.79 33.05
C ASP A 209 -7.10 4.56 33.78
N GLU A 210 -8.32 4.61 33.22
CA GLU A 210 -9.55 5.17 33.82
C GLU A 210 -10.54 4.10 34.32
#